data_AF-A0AAJ2HGC0-F1
#
_entry.id   AF-A0AAJ2HGC0-F1
#
_cell.length_a   1.000
_cell.length_b   1.000
_cell.length_c   1.000
_cell.angle_alpha   90.00
_cell.angle_beta   90.00
_cell.angle_gamma   90.00
#
_symmetry.space_group_name_H-M   'P 1'
#
loop_
_entity.id
_entity.type
_entity.pdbx_description
1 polymer ?
#
loop_
_entity_poly.entity_id
_entity_poly.type
_entity_poly.pdbx_seq_one_letter_code
_entity_poly.pdbx_strand_id
1 'polypeptide(L)' 'MATDYRRPRGTRVDPVAIGWEIERSRKDRFIQLAHHAGVSSAAFLEIIMDRLEDDLTDRGVPSWWPEPSRQDGELPIEAA' A
#
# COMPACT_ATOMS: atom_id res chain seq x y z
N MET A 1 1.39 25.94 1.81
CA MET A 1 -0.06 26.18 1.59
C MET A 1 -0.73 24.83 1.46
N ALA A 2 -1.72 24.53 2.30
CA ALA A 2 -2.42 23.24 2.30
C ALA A 2 -3.58 23.28 1.30
N THR A 3 -3.48 22.52 0.22
CA THR A 3 -4.54 22.30 -0.76
C THR A 3 -5.54 21.31 -0.17
N ASP A 4 -6.72 21.82 0.16
CA ASP A 4 -7.81 21.09 0.79
C ASP A 4 -8.47 20.12 -0.21
N TYR A 5 -7.83 18.98 -0.47
CA TYR A 5 -8.44 17.85 -1.19
C TYR A 5 -9.42 17.10 -0.27
N ARG A 6 -10.31 17.83 0.39
CA ARG A 6 -11.31 17.26 1.27
C ARG A 6 -12.40 16.66 0.43
N ARG A 7 -12.54 15.33 0.47
CA ARG A 7 -13.71 14.67 -0.11
C ARG A 7 -14.99 15.24 0.54
N PRO A 8 -16.10 15.37 -0.21
CA PRO A 8 -17.35 15.87 0.34
C PRO A 8 -17.78 15.06 1.57
N ARG A 9 -18.36 15.75 2.56
CA ARG A 9 -18.87 15.10 3.77
C ARG A 9 -19.96 14.07 3.40
N GLY A 10 -19.93 12.89 4.04
CA GLY A 10 -20.93 11.84 3.81
C GLY A 10 -20.67 10.89 2.64
N THR A 11 -19.55 11.02 1.92
CA THR A 11 -19.23 10.10 0.81
C THR A 11 -18.56 8.79 1.26
N ARG A 12 -18.18 8.67 2.54
CA ARG A 12 -17.58 7.45 3.09
C ARG A 12 -18.62 6.68 3.87
N VAL A 13 -18.68 5.36 3.63
CA VAL A 13 -19.62 4.45 4.30
C VAL A 13 -19.13 4.12 5.70
N ASP A 14 -17.86 3.71 5.85
CA ASP A 14 -17.27 3.35 7.15
C ASP A 14 -15.77 3.74 7.21
N PRO A 15 -15.44 5.02 7.48
CA PRO A 15 -14.06 5.48 7.52
C PRO A 15 -13.32 5.07 8.81
N VAL A 16 -12.20 4.37 8.66
CA VAL A 16 -11.27 4.06 9.78
C VAL A 16 -9.96 4.84 9.63
N ALA A 17 -9.41 5.30 10.75
CA ALA A 17 -8.10 5.98 10.79
C ALA A 17 -6.94 4.97 10.82
N ILE A 18 -5.89 5.24 10.05
CA ILE A 18 -4.67 4.42 10.01
C ILE A 18 -3.64 4.98 10.99
N GLY A 19 -3.13 4.15 11.90
CA GLY A 19 -2.24 4.54 12.99
C GLY A 19 -0.85 3.88 12.94
N TRP A 20 -0.15 3.96 11.80
CA TRP A 20 1.20 3.40 11.67
C TRP A 20 2.30 4.44 11.89
N GLU A 21 3.42 3.98 12.42
CA GLU A 21 4.67 4.75 12.46
C GLU A 21 5.50 4.47 11.21
N ILE A 22 5.89 5.54 10.52
CA ILE A 22 6.76 5.49 9.34
C ILE A 22 7.76 6.64 9.41
N GLU A 23 8.86 6.49 8.68
CA GLU A 23 9.84 7.57 8.50
C GLU A 23 9.18 8.85 7.96
N ARG A 24 9.49 10.00 8.58
CA ARG A 24 8.91 11.30 8.20
C ARG A 24 9.13 11.59 6.71
N SER A 25 10.34 11.34 6.21
CA SER A 25 10.69 11.57 4.80
C SER A 25 9.80 10.77 3.84
N ARG A 26 9.41 9.55 4.22
CA ARG A 26 8.51 8.69 3.44
C ARG A 26 7.09 9.23 3.48
N LYS A 27 6.61 9.67 4.64
CA LYS A 27 5.29 10.31 4.80
C LYS A 27 5.18 11.56 3.94
N ASP A 28 6.18 12.43 4.00
CA ASP A 28 6.18 13.69 3.23
C ASP A 28 6.18 13.42 1.73
N ARG A 29 6.99 12.44 1.28
CA ARG A 29 7.02 12.01 -0.11
C ARG A 29 5.66 11.47 -0.57
N PHE A 30 5.01 10.66 0.27
CA PHE A 30 3.68 10.12 -0.03
C PHE A 30 2.63 11.21 -0.17
N ILE A 31 2.62 12.20 0.73
CA ILE A 31 1.71 13.36 0.67
C ILE A 31 1.92 14.15 -0.64
N GLN A 32 3.18 14.36 -1.06
CA GLN A 32 3.47 15.03 -2.32
C GLN A 32 2.96 14.26 -3.54
N LEU A 33 3.07 12.93 -3.53
CA LEU A 33 2.54 12.10 -4.62
C LEU A 33 1.01 12.21 -4.72
N ALA A 34 0.31 12.11 -3.59
CA ALA A 34 -1.13 12.31 -3.54
C ALA A 34 -1.54 13.70 -4.05
N HIS A 35 -0.79 14.73 -3.65
CA HIS A 35 -1.00 16.10 -4.11
C HIS A 35 -0.86 16.23 -5.64
N HIS A 36 0.18 15.63 -6.23
CA HIS A 36 0.37 15.62 -7.67
C HIS A 36 -0.74 14.85 -8.40
N ALA A 37 -1.27 13.80 -7.77
CA ALA A 37 -2.41 13.04 -8.27
C ALA A 37 -3.77 13.75 -8.09
N GLY A 38 -3.82 14.92 -7.44
CA GLY A 38 -5.04 15.69 -7.25
C GLY A 38 -6.03 15.07 -6.27
N VAL A 39 -5.56 14.21 -5.35
CA VAL A 39 -6.40 13.48 -4.39
C VAL A 39 -5.86 13.62 -2.97
N SER A 40 -6.71 13.29 -1.97
CA SER A 40 -6.25 13.22 -0.58
C SER A 40 -5.29 12.06 -0.37
N SER A 41 -4.42 12.15 0.64
CA SER A 41 -3.49 11.06 0.98
C SER A 41 -4.21 9.73 1.28
N ALA A 42 -5.38 9.77 1.91
CA ALA A 42 -6.16 8.57 2.18
C ALA A 42 -6.77 7.98 0.90
N ALA A 43 -7.28 8.84 0.00
CA ALA A 43 -7.76 8.41 -1.31
C ALA A 43 -6.65 7.79 -2.17
N PHE A 44 -5.46 8.40 -2.13
CA PHE A 44 -4.30 7.89 -2.83
C PHE A 44 -3.87 6.53 -2.31
N LEU A 45 -3.94 6.33 -0.98
CA LEU A 45 -3.67 5.03 -0.37
C LEU A 45 -4.69 3.97 -0.79
N GLU A 46 -5.99 4.29 -0.78
CA GLU A 46 -7.07 3.42 -1.28
C GLU A 46 -6.74 2.92 -2.71
N ILE A 47 -6.41 3.83 -3.63
CA ILE A 47 -6.05 3.50 -5.02
C ILE A 47 -4.79 2.62 -5.10
N ILE A 48 -3.78 2.88 -4.28
CA ILE A 48 -2.56 2.05 -4.23
C ILE A 48 -2.88 0.65 -3.73
N MET A 49 -3.77 0.51 -2.74
CA MET A 49 -4.19 -0.81 -2.24
C MET A 49 -4.94 -1.58 -3.32
N ASP A 50 -5.89 -0.96 -4.01
CA ASP A 50 -6.60 -1.58 -5.14
C ASP A 50 -5.61 -2.07 -6.21
N ARG A 51 -4.61 -1.24 -6.55
CA ARG A 51 -3.57 -1.63 -7.53
C ARG A 51 -2.65 -2.73 -7.00
N LEU A 52 -2.42 -2.78 -5.70
CA LEU A 52 -1.58 -3.80 -5.06
C LEU A 52 -2.24 -5.18 -5.13
N GLU A 53 -3.56 -5.23 -4.95
CA GLU A 53 -4.37 -6.46 -5.04
C GLU A 53 -4.23 -7.12 -6.42
N ASP A 54 -4.13 -6.34 -7.49
CA ASP A 54 -3.90 -6.83 -8.85
C ASP A 54 -2.51 -7.47 -9.07
N ASP A 55 -1.52 -7.16 -8.22
CA ASP A 55 -0.12 -7.58 -8.35
C ASP A 55 0.29 -8.61 -7.28
N LEU A 56 -0.69 -9.18 -6.58
CA LEU A 56 -0.44 -10.23 -5.59
C LEU A 56 -0.13 -11.56 -6.29
N THR A 57 0.85 -12.25 -5.75
CA THR A 57 1.13 -13.67 -6.06
C THR A 57 0.06 -14.57 -5.44
N ASP A 58 0.09 -15.86 -5.78
CA ASP A 58 -0.77 -16.90 -5.15
C ASP A 58 -0.60 -16.99 -3.62
N ARG A 59 0.46 -16.38 -3.07
CA ARG A 59 0.75 -16.29 -1.62
C ARG A 59 0.16 -15.04 -0.96
N GLY A 60 -0.54 -14.19 -1.71
CA GLY A 60 -1.13 -12.96 -1.19
C GLY A 60 -0.12 -11.85 -0.89
N VAL A 61 1.10 -11.93 -1.45
CA VAL A 61 2.13 -10.89 -1.34
C VAL A 61 2.52 -10.36 -2.72
N PRO A 62 2.91 -9.08 -2.84
CA PRO A 62 3.35 -8.52 -4.12
C PRO A 62 4.58 -9.23 -4.67
N SER A 63 4.71 -9.29 -6.00
CA SER A 63 5.83 -9.97 -6.70
C SER A 63 7.23 -9.45 -6.33
N TRP A 64 7.33 -8.18 -5.94
CA TRP A 64 8.56 -7.50 -5.52
C TRP A 64 8.81 -7.59 -4.02
N TRP A 65 7.89 -8.17 -3.24
CA TRP A 65 8.09 -8.36 -1.81
C TRP A 65 9.17 -9.43 -1.62
N PRO A 66 10.22 -9.17 -0.81
CA PRO A 66 11.24 -10.17 -0.55
C PRO A 66 10.57 -11.43 -0.02
N GLU A 67 10.77 -12.56 -0.72
CA GLU A 67 10.25 -13.84 -0.24
C GLU A 67 10.71 -14.04 1.20
N PRO A 68 9.80 -14.30 2.15
CA PRO A 68 10.23 -14.79 3.44
C PRO A 68 11.07 -16.04 3.17
N SER A 69 12.31 -16.04 3.66
CA SER A 69 13.22 -17.15 3.55
C SER A 69 12.46 -18.44 3.86
N ARG A 70 12.43 -19.39 2.91
CA ARG A 70 11.88 -20.75 3.07
C ARG A 70 12.24 -21.29 4.46
N GLN A 71 11.35 -21.12 5.43
CA GLN A 71 11.35 -21.84 6.69
C GLN A 71 10.10 -22.70 6.65
N ASP A 72 10.22 -23.80 5.90
CA ASP A 72 9.88 -25.15 6.37
C ASP A 72 9.76 -26.09 5.17
N GLY A 73 10.78 -26.96 5.00
CA GLY A 73 10.57 -28.31 4.48
C GLY A 73 10.74 -28.58 2.98
N GLU A 74 11.02 -27.61 2.12
CA GLU A 74 11.28 -27.91 0.70
C GLU A 74 12.74 -28.33 0.48
N LEU A 75 12.98 -29.63 0.55
CA LEU A 75 14.23 -30.25 0.09
C LEU A 75 14.35 -30.08 -1.43
N PRO A 76 15.54 -29.70 -1.95
CA PRO A 76 15.80 -29.79 -3.39
C PRO A 76 15.64 -31.26 -3.82
N ILE A 77 14.74 -31.53 -4.77
CA ILE A 77 14.75 -32.81 -5.46
C ILE A 77 15.98 -32.77 -6.38
N GLU A 78 17.06 -33.46 -5.99
CA GLU A 78 18.12 -33.80 -6.94
C GLU A 78 17.51 -34.73 -7.99
N ALA A 79 17.36 -34.23 -9.22
CA ALA A 79 17.02 -35.07 -10.35
C ALA A 79 18.22 -36.01 -10.61
N ALA A 80 17.97 -37.31 -10.45
CA ALA A 80 18.94 -38.38 -10.74
C ALA A 80 19.06 -38.64 -12.26
#